data_AF-A0A172YGH0-F1
#
_entry.id   AF-A0A172YGH0-F1
#
_cell.length_a   1.000
_cell.length_b   1.000
_cell.length_c   1.000
_cell.angle_alpha   90.00
_cell.angle_beta   90.00
_cell.angle_gamma   90.00
#
_symmetry.space_group_name_H-M   'P 1'
#
loop_
_entity.id
_entity.type
_entity.pdbx_description
1 polymer ?
#
loop_
_entity_poly.entity_id
_entity_poly.type
_entity_poly.pdbx_seq_one_letter_code
_entity_poly.pdbx_strand_id
1 'polypeptide(L)'
;MDNDIDALSALLTAQETDLRALNALLEEERAGLPSLSATPLEHFERLREAKVHQLAKLERNEQARRALLRSQGYPHGDRTDTDACVALFGLEPQWRRLLAELERARRLNAQLAGLVEELSDFNAHRLAWAQRQHGESLYDAHGRRSTMPPPNSGEPNR
;
A
#
# COMPACT_ATOMS: atom_id res chain seq x y z
N MET A 1 35.68 -13.32 11.95
CA MET A 1 34.61 -14.32 12.12
C MET A 1 33.60 -13.86 13.16
N ASP A 2 33.93 -13.71 14.45
CA ASP A 2 32.94 -13.24 15.46
C ASP A 2 32.33 -11.87 15.12
N ASN A 3 33.16 -10.90 14.71
CA ASN A 3 32.68 -9.58 14.23
C ASN A 3 31.75 -9.66 13.01
N ASP A 4 31.91 -10.67 12.16
CA ASP A 4 31.15 -10.79 10.90
C ASP A 4 29.76 -11.39 11.14
N ILE A 5 29.65 -12.28 12.14
CA ILE A 5 28.39 -12.83 12.63
C ILE A 5 27.60 -11.74 13.35
N ASP A 6 28.27 -10.97 14.22
CA ASP A 6 27.64 -9.85 14.94
C ASP A 6 27.14 -8.77 13.97
N ALA A 7 27.90 -8.46 12.92
CA ALA A 7 27.49 -7.53 11.88
C ALA A 7 26.25 -8.02 11.10
N LEU A 8 26.20 -9.31 10.74
CA LEU A 8 25.05 -9.89 10.05
C LEU A 8 23.81 -9.91 10.96
N SER A 9 23.96 -10.36 12.21
CA SER A 9 22.89 -10.37 13.22
C SER A 9 22.33 -8.97 13.47
N ALA A 10 23.19 -7.95 13.55
CA ALA A 10 22.79 -6.55 13.69
C ALA A 10 22.00 -6.06 12.47
N LEU A 11 22.44 -6.39 11.25
CA LEU A 11 21.72 -6.03 10.02
C LEU A 11 20.35 -6.71 9.94
N LEU A 12 20.26 -7.99 10.26
CA LEU A 12 18.98 -8.72 10.29
C LEU A 12 18.02 -8.11 11.31
N THR A 13 18.52 -7.75 12.50
CA THR A 13 17.73 -7.10 13.55
C THR A 13 17.24 -5.70 13.12
N ALA A 14 18.10 -4.92 12.46
CA ALA A 14 17.73 -3.62 11.92
C ALA A 14 16.65 -3.75 10.84
N GLN A 15 16.80 -4.69 9.90
CA GLN A 15 15.81 -4.95 8.86
C GLN A 15 14.47 -5.44 9.44
N GLU A 16 14.49 -6.33 10.43
CA GLU A 16 13.28 -6.79 11.12
C GLU A 16 12.55 -5.62 11.80
N THR A 17 13.29 -4.76 12.50
CA THR A 17 12.75 -3.55 13.15
C THR A 17 12.13 -2.61 12.13
N ASP A 18 12.83 -2.40 11.02
CA ASP A 18 12.37 -1.53 9.96
C ASP A 18 11.14 -2.07 9.22
N LEU A 19 11.02 -3.39 9.04
CA LEU A 19 9.84 -4.04 8.47
C LEU A 19 8.64 -3.95 9.42
N ARG A 20 8.83 -4.12 10.73
CA ARG A 20 7.76 -3.95 11.71
C ARG A 20 7.21 -2.52 11.72
N ALA A 21 8.10 -1.52 11.62
CA ALA A 21 7.70 -0.13 11.49
C ALA A 21 6.89 0.11 10.20
N LEU A 22 7.31 -0.47 9.07
CA LEU A 22 6.55 -0.40 7.82
C LEU A 22 5.17 -1.09 7.95
N ASN A 23 5.10 -2.26 8.58
CA ASN A 23 3.86 -2.97 8.82
C ASN A 23 2.87 -2.16 9.66
N ALA A 24 3.36 -1.45 10.69
CA ALA A 24 2.52 -0.56 11.49
C ALA A 24 1.94 0.59 10.65
N LEU A 25 2.74 1.22 9.79
CA LEU A 25 2.27 2.28 8.88
C LEU A 25 1.23 1.77 7.88
N LEU A 26 1.42 0.56 7.33
CA LEU A 26 0.45 -0.05 6.42
C LEU A 26 -0.86 -0.42 7.14
N GLU A 27 -0.78 -0.86 8.39
CA GLU A 27 -1.97 -1.15 9.21
C GLU A 27 -2.74 0.11 9.57
N GLU A 28 -2.04 1.19 9.91
CA GLU A 28 -2.63 2.50 10.18
C GLU A 28 -3.35 3.04 8.94
N GLU A 29 -2.72 2.98 7.77
CA GLU A 29 -3.34 3.37 6.50
C GLU A 29 -4.58 2.51 6.18
N ARG A 30 -4.50 1.20 6.41
CA ARG A 30 -5.61 0.27 6.17
C ARG A 30 -6.80 0.55 7.09
N ALA A 31 -6.55 0.95 8.33
CA ALA A 31 -7.58 1.33 9.28
C ALA A 31 -8.19 2.71 8.94
N GLY A 32 -7.39 3.63 8.39
CA GLY A 32 -7.82 4.97 8.02
C GLY A 32 -8.66 5.04 6.74
N LEU A 33 -8.33 4.23 5.71
CA LEU A 33 -8.96 4.30 4.39
C LEU A 33 -10.50 4.17 4.38
N PRO A 34 -11.13 3.29 5.16
CA PRO A 34 -12.60 3.24 5.21
C PRO A 34 -13.25 4.49 5.83
N SER A 35 -12.47 5.27 6.59
CA SER A 35 -12.92 6.44 7.35
C SER A 35 -12.43 7.76 6.75
N LEU A 36 -12.32 7.86 5.41
CA LEU A 36 -11.84 9.08 4.71
C LEU A 36 -12.59 10.37 5.10
N SER A 37 -13.84 10.27 5.58
CA SER A 37 -14.59 11.42 6.08
C SER A 37 -14.16 11.90 7.48
N ALA A 38 -13.51 11.03 8.26
CA ALA A 38 -13.06 11.30 9.62
C ALA A 38 -11.52 11.46 9.72
N THR A 39 -10.78 10.95 8.74
CA THR A 39 -9.32 11.04 8.70
C THR A 39 -8.88 12.17 7.75
N PRO A 40 -8.18 13.21 8.25
CA PRO A 40 -7.72 14.32 7.41
C PRO A 40 -6.76 13.85 6.30
N LEU A 41 -6.79 14.50 5.13
CA LEU A 41 -5.90 14.16 4.02
C LEU A 41 -4.42 14.29 4.38
N GLU A 42 -4.08 15.29 5.22
CA GLU A 42 -2.73 15.53 5.71
C GLU A 42 -2.19 14.35 6.56
N HIS A 43 -3.08 13.53 7.12
CA HIS A 43 -2.67 12.30 7.79
C HIS A 43 -2.16 11.27 6.79
N PHE A 44 -2.86 11.06 5.67
CA PHE A 44 -2.41 10.14 4.62
C PHE A 44 -1.14 10.62 3.93
N GLU A 45 -0.95 11.92 3.76
CA GLU A 45 0.30 12.49 3.24
C GLU A 45 1.49 12.18 4.16
N ARG A 46 1.32 12.35 5.48
CA ARG A 46 2.33 11.97 6.48
C ARG A 46 2.62 10.47 6.47
N LEU A 47 1.60 9.63 6.36
CA LEU A 47 1.77 8.18 6.23
C LEU A 47 2.55 7.81 4.97
N ARG A 48 2.26 8.47 3.83
CA ARG A 48 3.01 8.28 2.59
C ARG A 48 4.49 8.60 2.78
N GLU A 49 4.80 9.77 3.34
CA GLU A 49 6.18 10.20 3.59
C GLU A 49 6.92 9.25 4.54
N ALA A 50 6.27 8.85 5.63
CA ALA A 50 6.81 7.89 6.58
C ALA A 50 7.13 6.53 5.91
N LYS A 51 6.23 6.02 5.06
CA LYS A 51 6.46 4.78 4.30
C LYS A 51 7.64 4.91 3.33
N VAL A 52 7.73 6.01 2.58
CA VAL A 52 8.86 6.26 1.65
C VAL A 52 10.18 6.28 2.41
N HIS A 53 10.25 7.00 3.53
CA HIS A 53 11.44 7.02 4.37
C HIS A 53 11.81 5.64 4.89
N GLN A 54 10.80 4.86 5.29
CA GLN A 54 11.01 3.52 5.83
C GLN A 54 11.49 2.53 4.75
N LEU A 55 10.96 2.60 3.54
CA LEU A 55 11.44 1.83 2.39
C LEU A 55 12.90 2.17 2.04
N ALA A 56 13.27 3.45 2.09
CA ALA A 56 14.64 3.87 1.83
C ALA A 56 15.64 3.37 2.91
N LYS A 57 15.20 3.17 4.15
CA LYS A 57 16.03 2.50 5.19
C LYS A 57 16.21 1.02 4.89
N LEU A 58 15.11 0.33 4.57
CA LEU A 58 15.13 -1.10 4.22
C LEU A 58 16.04 -1.38 3.03
N GLU A 59 15.98 -0.53 2.00
CA GLU A 59 16.85 -0.66 0.82
C GLU A 59 18.33 -0.52 1.20
N ARG A 60 18.68 0.49 2.01
CA ARG A 60 20.06 0.68 2.48
C ARG A 60 20.56 -0.51 3.30
N ASN A 61 19.74 -1.03 4.21
CA ASN A 61 20.10 -2.19 5.03
C ASN A 61 20.24 -3.46 4.18
N GLU A 62 19.40 -3.63 3.15
CA GLU A 62 19.50 -4.74 2.21
C GLU A 62 20.77 -4.66 1.36
N GLN A 63 21.13 -3.46 0.88
CA GLN A 63 22.40 -3.25 0.17
C GLN A 63 23.61 -3.55 1.07
N ALA A 64 23.59 -3.11 2.33
CA ALA A 64 24.63 -3.40 3.31
C ALA A 64 24.76 -4.90 3.59
N ARG A 65 23.64 -5.61 3.77
CA ARG A 65 23.61 -7.07 3.96
C ARG A 65 24.19 -7.81 2.76
N ARG A 66 23.79 -7.45 1.54
CA ARG A 66 24.35 -8.02 0.30
C ARG A 66 25.85 -7.77 0.18
N ALA A 67 26.31 -6.58 0.55
CA ALA A 67 27.73 -6.25 0.54
C ALA A 67 28.53 -7.08 1.56
N LEU A 68 28.00 -7.25 2.77
CA LEU A 68 28.58 -8.11 3.80
C LEU A 68 28.69 -9.56 3.32
N LEU A 69 27.63 -10.12 2.77
CA LEU A 69 27.65 -11.48 2.20
C LEU A 69 28.70 -11.63 1.09
N ARG A 70 28.80 -10.66 0.17
CA ARG A 70 29.84 -10.66 -0.87
C ARG A 70 31.26 -10.64 -0.29
N SER A 71 31.50 -9.85 0.77
CA SER A 71 32.80 -9.86 1.45
C SER A 71 33.13 -11.18 2.15
N GLN A 72 32.12 -11.99 2.47
CA GLN A 72 32.26 -13.31 3.08
C GLN A 72 32.37 -14.45 2.05
N GLY A 73 32.43 -14.13 0.75
CA GLY A 73 32.58 -15.12 -0.32
C GLY A 73 31.27 -15.62 -0.92
N TYR A 74 30.13 -15.01 -0.59
CA TYR A 74 28.83 -15.29 -1.19
C TYR A 74 28.59 -14.32 -2.38
N PRO A 75 28.80 -14.76 -3.63
CA PRO A 75 29.00 -13.85 -4.76
C PRO A 75 27.77 -13.03 -5.14
N HIS A 76 26.56 -13.52 -4.86
CA HIS A 76 25.32 -12.84 -5.25
C HIS A 76 24.75 -12.01 -4.10
N GLY A 77 24.97 -12.43 -2.86
CA GLY A 77 24.36 -11.85 -1.66
C GLY A 77 22.84 -12.00 -1.64
N ASP A 78 22.30 -12.85 -2.50
CA ASP A 78 20.88 -13.05 -2.67
C ASP A 78 20.29 -13.92 -1.55
N ARG A 79 19.03 -14.31 -1.69
CA ARG A 79 18.34 -15.13 -0.70
C ARG A 79 19.05 -16.47 -0.46
N THR A 80 19.51 -17.14 -1.50
CA THR A 80 20.15 -18.47 -1.38
C THR A 80 21.47 -18.36 -0.62
N ASP A 81 22.26 -17.34 -0.94
CA ASP A 81 23.48 -17.00 -0.21
C ASP A 81 23.20 -16.67 1.26
N THR A 82 22.10 -15.96 1.51
CA THR A 82 21.65 -15.63 2.87
C THR A 82 21.26 -16.89 3.65
N ASP A 83 20.44 -17.75 3.05
CA ASP A 83 19.95 -19.00 3.64
C ASP A 83 21.13 -19.90 4.04
N ALA A 84 22.14 -20.01 3.18
CA ALA A 84 23.37 -20.77 3.47
C ALA A 84 24.18 -20.14 4.61
N CYS A 85 24.35 -18.82 4.59
CA CYS A 85 25.12 -18.09 5.59
C CYS A 85 24.47 -18.14 6.98
N VAL A 86 23.15 -17.91 7.07
CA VAL A 86 22.45 -17.95 8.36
C VAL A 86 22.39 -19.37 8.94
N ALA A 87 22.34 -20.41 8.10
CA ALA A 87 22.42 -21.80 8.55
C ALA A 87 23.80 -22.15 9.12
N LEU A 88 24.86 -21.59 8.55
CA LEU A 88 26.22 -21.78 9.05
C LEU A 88 26.43 -21.14 10.43
N PHE A 89 25.79 -19.99 10.67
CA PHE A 89 25.99 -19.17 11.87
C PHE A 89 24.87 -19.27 12.92
N GLY A 90 23.87 -20.13 12.73
CA GLY A 90 22.77 -20.29 13.69
C GLY A 90 21.79 -19.11 13.76
N LEU A 91 21.70 -18.31 12.70
CA LEU A 91 20.85 -17.11 12.61
C LEU A 91 19.50 -17.37 11.92
N GLU A 92 19.17 -18.62 11.61
CA GLU A 92 17.92 -18.99 10.94
C GLU A 92 16.66 -18.51 11.66
N PRO A 93 16.58 -18.52 13.02
CA PRO A 93 15.42 -17.98 13.71
C PRO A 93 15.19 -16.49 13.44
N GLN A 94 16.26 -15.68 13.39
CA GLN A 94 16.17 -14.26 13.04
C GLN A 94 15.74 -14.07 11.59
N TRP A 95 16.37 -14.82 10.68
CA TRP A 95 16.04 -14.75 9.25
C TRP A 95 14.58 -15.13 8.96
N ARG A 96 14.07 -16.19 9.60
CA ARG A 96 12.65 -16.59 9.47
C ARG A 96 11.69 -15.52 9.97
N ARG A 97 12.00 -14.82 11.07
CA ARG A 97 11.16 -13.71 11.56
C ARG A 97 11.14 -12.56 10.56
N LEU A 98 12.29 -12.17 10.02
CA LEU A 98 12.38 -11.14 8.98
C LEU A 98 11.52 -11.52 7.75
N LEU A 99 11.63 -12.75 7.26
CA LEU A 99 10.81 -13.23 6.15
C LEU A 99 9.31 -13.21 6.46
N ALA A 100 8.92 -13.52 7.70
CA ALA A 100 7.51 -13.46 8.12
C ALA A 100 6.98 -12.01 8.13
N GLU A 101 7.78 -11.04 8.59
CA GLU A 101 7.42 -9.62 8.56
C GLU A 101 7.34 -9.09 7.12
N LEU A 102 8.22 -9.54 6.23
CA LEU A 102 8.17 -9.20 4.81
C LEU A 102 6.88 -9.73 4.15
N GLU A 103 6.51 -10.98 4.44
CA GLU A 103 5.27 -11.56 3.93
C GLU A 103 4.03 -10.86 4.48
N ARG A 104 4.05 -10.44 5.76
CA ARG A 104 3.00 -9.59 6.33
C ARG A 104 2.89 -8.26 5.57
N ALA A 105 4.01 -7.60 5.28
CA ALA A 105 4.02 -6.34 4.52
C ALA A 105 3.43 -6.51 3.12
N ARG A 106 3.80 -7.59 2.42
CA ARG A 106 3.25 -7.93 1.10
C ARG A 106 1.73 -8.12 1.15
N ARG A 107 1.23 -8.86 2.14
CA ARG A 107 -0.22 -9.09 2.30
C ARG A 107 -0.97 -7.80 2.63
N LEU A 108 -0.45 -6.97 3.54
CA LEU A 108 -1.06 -5.68 3.87
C LEU A 108 -1.10 -4.75 2.65
N ASN A 109 -0.01 -4.67 1.88
CA ASN A 109 0.03 -3.86 0.67
C ASN A 109 -0.96 -4.35 -0.39
N ALA A 110 -1.14 -5.66 -0.54
CA ALA A 110 -2.15 -6.23 -1.45
C ALA A 110 -3.58 -5.90 -1.00
N GLN A 111 -3.87 -5.96 0.30
CA GLN A 111 -5.18 -5.58 0.85
C GLN A 111 -5.47 -4.09 0.64
N LEU A 112 -4.46 -3.24 0.87
CA LEU A 112 -4.57 -1.79 0.63
C LEU A 112 -4.87 -1.47 -0.83
N ALA A 113 -4.21 -2.15 -1.77
CA ALA A 113 -4.49 -1.98 -3.20
C ALA A 113 -5.97 -2.29 -3.53
N GLY A 114 -6.51 -3.39 -2.98
CA GLY A 114 -7.93 -3.74 -3.15
C GLY A 114 -8.87 -2.69 -2.56
N LEU A 115 -8.59 -2.17 -1.36
CA LEU A 115 -9.41 -1.11 -0.75
C LEU A 115 -9.40 0.19 -1.58
N VAL A 116 -8.25 0.57 -2.13
CA VAL A 116 -8.14 1.76 -2.98
C VAL A 116 -8.92 1.59 -4.28
N GLU A 117 -8.89 0.40 -4.88
CA GLU A 117 -9.68 0.06 -6.07
C GLU A 117 -11.19 0.15 -5.77
N GLU A 118 -11.66 -0.48 -4.69
CA GLU A 118 -13.06 -0.43 -4.26
C GLU A 118 -13.55 1.02 -4.00
N LEU A 119 -12.71 1.84 -3.35
CA LEU A 119 -13.02 3.25 -3.10
C LEU A 119 -13.08 4.05 -4.40
N SER A 120 -12.18 3.78 -5.35
CA SER A 120 -12.19 4.44 -6.66
C SER A 120 -13.46 4.12 -7.43
N ASP A 121 -13.85 2.84 -7.46
CA ASP A 121 -15.09 2.38 -8.08
C ASP A 121 -16.31 3.04 -7.43
N PHE A 122 -16.39 3.05 -6.10
CA PHE A 122 -17.48 3.70 -5.38
C PHE A 122 -17.60 5.19 -5.74
N ASN A 123 -16.47 5.90 -5.80
CA ASN A 123 -16.41 7.31 -6.17
C ASN A 123 -16.85 7.52 -7.62
N ALA A 124 -16.41 6.68 -8.56
CA ALA A 124 -16.82 6.75 -9.96
C ALA A 124 -18.34 6.55 -10.11
N HIS A 125 -18.93 5.57 -9.42
CA HIS A 125 -20.37 5.35 -9.42
C HIS A 125 -21.14 6.54 -8.83
N ARG A 126 -20.65 7.15 -7.74
CA ARG A 126 -21.26 8.33 -7.11
C ARG A 126 -21.19 9.56 -8.01
N LEU A 127 -20.06 9.79 -8.66
CA LEU A 127 -19.91 10.87 -9.63
C LEU A 127 -20.84 10.67 -10.84
N ALA A 128 -20.92 9.45 -11.39
CA ALA A 128 -21.84 9.13 -12.47
C ALA A 128 -23.31 9.26 -12.07
N TRP A 129 -23.66 8.94 -10.81
CA TRP A 129 -25.00 9.20 -10.28
C TRP A 129 -25.27 10.71 -10.16
N ALA A 130 -24.35 11.48 -9.57
CA ALA A 130 -24.50 12.93 -9.43
C ALA A 130 -24.61 13.63 -10.80
N GLN A 131 -23.81 13.22 -11.78
CA GLN A 131 -23.90 13.70 -13.16
C GLN A 131 -25.25 13.42 -13.80
N ARG A 132 -25.88 12.27 -13.53
CA ARG A 132 -27.24 11.97 -14.01
C ARG A 132 -28.29 12.88 -13.35
N GLN A 133 -28.18 13.09 -12.03
CA GLN A 133 -29.11 13.95 -11.27
C GLN A 133 -28.97 15.44 -11.63
N HIS A 134 -27.75 15.91 -11.93
CA HIS A 134 -27.50 17.28 -12.38
C HIS A 134 -27.57 17.45 -13.91
N GLY A 135 -27.51 16.34 -14.66
CA GLY A 135 -27.70 16.27 -16.12
C GLY A 135 -29.17 16.29 -16.54
N GLU A 136 -30.09 15.94 -15.63
CA GLU A 136 -31.47 16.44 -15.63
C GLU A 136 -31.53 17.85 -15.02
N SER A 137 -30.58 18.70 -15.39
CA SER A 137 -30.77 20.13 -15.22
C SER A 137 -32.09 20.46 -15.90
N LEU A 138 -32.98 21.08 -15.13
CA LEU A 138 -34.18 21.75 -15.65
C LEU A 138 -33.84 22.68 -16.81
N TYR A 139 -32.57 22.96 -17.10
CA TYR A 139 -32.08 23.83 -18.14
C TYR A 139 -31.09 23.15 -19.10
N ASP A 140 -31.21 23.42 -20.40
CA ASP A 140 -30.28 22.98 -21.46
C ASP A 140 -28.90 23.69 -21.37
N ALA A 141 -27.97 23.35 -22.28
CA ALA A 141 -26.64 23.97 -22.39
C ALA A 141 -26.65 25.50 -22.64
N HIS A 142 -27.83 26.09 -22.88
CA HIS A 142 -28.05 27.53 -23.04
C HIS A 142 -28.82 28.15 -21.85
N GLY A 143 -29.04 27.40 -20.77
CA GLY A 143 -29.75 27.88 -19.59
C GLY A 143 -31.27 28.01 -19.79
N ARG A 144 -31.88 27.34 -20.77
CA ARG A 144 -33.33 27.37 -21.03
C ARG A 144 -34.02 26.16 -20.43
N ARG A 145 -35.21 26.37 -19.84
CA ARG A 145 -35.95 25.27 -19.22
C ARG A 145 -36.17 24.13 -20.22
N SER A 146 -35.64 22.94 -19.95
CA SER A 146 -35.85 21.74 -20.74
C SER A 146 -37.33 21.39 -20.63
N THR A 147 -38.09 21.72 -21.68
CA THR A 147 -39.51 21.41 -21.74
C THR A 147 -39.65 19.91 -21.93
N MET A 148 -39.91 19.19 -20.83
CA MET A 148 -40.41 17.83 -20.87
C MET A 148 -41.60 17.80 -21.85
N PRO A 149 -41.62 16.91 -22.87
CA PRO A 149 -42.78 16.78 -23.73
C PRO A 149 -43.97 16.38 -22.86
N PRO A 150 -45.17 16.95 -23.05
CA PRO A 150 -46.32 16.55 -22.28
C PRO A 150 -46.58 15.04 -22.49
N PRO A 151 -47.02 14.31 -21.44
CA PRO A 151 -47.43 12.93 -21.61
C PRO A 151 -48.52 12.88 -22.66
N ASN A 152 -48.40 11.95 -23.60
CA ASN A 152 -49.32 11.72 -24.70
C ASN A 152 -50.76 11.60 -24.14
N SER A 153 -51.51 12.69 -24.17
CA SER A 153 -52.93 12.69 -23.83
C SER A 153 -53.65 12.04 -25.01
N GLY A 154 -53.72 10.71 -24.98
CA GLY A 154 -54.57 9.94 -25.85
C GLY A 154 -55.98 10.50 -25.75
N GLU A 155 -56.45 11.12 -26.83
CA GLU A 155 -57.83 11.57 -26.96
C GLU A 155 -58.78 10.37 -26.83
N PRO A 156 -59.92 10.50 -26.14
CA PRO A 156 -60.93 9.47 -26.12
C PRO A 156 -61.65 9.49 -27.47
N ASN A 157 -61.50 8.41 -28.25
CA ASN A 157 -62.28 8.26 -29.48
C ASN A 157 -63.73 7.89 -29.11
N ARG A 158 -64.67 8.62 -29.73
CA ARG A 158 -66.12 8.50 -29.57
C ARG A 158 -66.68 7.19 -30.10
#